data_AF-A0A3D1IV44-F1
#
_entry.id   AF-A0A3D1IV44-F1
#
_cell.length_a   1.000
_cell.length_b   1.000
_cell.length_c   1.000
_cell.angle_alpha   90.00
_cell.angle_beta   90.00
_cell.angle_gamma   90.00
#
_symmetry.space_group_name_H-M   'P 1'
#
loop_
_entity.id
_entity.type
_entity.pdbx_description
1 polymer ?
#
loop_
_entity_poly.entity_id
_entity_poly.type
_entity_poly.pdbx_seq_one_letter_code
_entity_poly.pdbx_strand_id
1 'polypeptide(L)' 'MSQATELSLPPTTPARPNEFNLVWVDMEMTGLDPDNDRIIEVAVVVTDSHLNILAEGPVFAIHQSDAALDGMDAW' A
#
# COMPACT_ATOMS: atom_id res chain seq x y z
N MET A 1 33.80 4.30 -42.38
CA MET A 1 32.49 4.89 -42.02
C MET A 1 31.76 3.84 -41.19
N SER A 2 31.71 4.04 -39.87
CA SER A 2 31.12 3.12 -38.90
C SER A 2 29.60 3.04 -39.07
N GLN A 3 29.06 1.83 -39.17
CA GLN A 3 27.62 1.57 -39.02
C GLN A 3 27.38 1.29 -37.53
N ALA A 4 26.91 2.28 -36.78
CA ALA A 4 26.44 2.08 -35.42
C ALA A 4 25.13 1.28 -35.48
N THR A 5 25.12 0.09 -34.88
CA THR A 5 23.88 -0.66 -34.66
C THR A 5 23.11 0.07 -33.56
N GLU A 6 22.10 0.85 -33.95
CA GLU A 6 21.15 1.42 -32.99
C GLU A 6 20.33 0.26 -32.39
N LEU A 7 20.62 -0.07 -31.14
CA LEU A 7 19.82 -0.98 -30.34
C LEU A 7 18.43 -0.35 -30.15
N SER A 8 17.43 -0.87 -30.83
CA SER A 8 16.03 -0.55 -30.58
C SER A 8 15.69 -0.94 -29.14
N LEU A 9 15.60 0.04 -28.24
CA LEU A 9 15.09 -0.18 -26.89
C LEU A 9 13.63 -0.67 -27.00
N PRO A 10 13.23 -1.70 -26.23
CA PRO A 10 11.84 -2.13 -26.20
C PRO A 10 10.94 -0.95 -25.77
N PRO A 11 9.69 -0.89 -26.28
CA PRO A 11 8.78 0.18 -25.92
C PRO A 11 8.61 0.22 -24.40
N THR A 12 8.88 1.38 -23.79
CA THR A 12 8.67 1.70 -22.38
C THR A 12 7.18 1.90 -22.07
N THR A 13 6.31 1.11 -22.68
CA THR A 13 4.91 1.08 -22.24
C THR A 13 4.90 0.46 -20.86
N PRO A 14 4.50 1.18 -19.80
CA PRO A 14 4.34 0.55 -18.50
C PRO A 14 3.36 -0.60 -18.70
N ALA A 15 3.81 -1.82 -18.39
CA ALA A 15 2.96 -2.98 -18.42
C ALA A 15 1.74 -2.68 -17.54
N ARG A 16 0.54 -2.87 -18.09
CA ARG A 16 -0.67 -2.73 -17.28
C ARG A 16 -0.53 -3.67 -16.07
N PRO A 17 -0.81 -3.21 -14.84
CA PRO A 17 -0.84 -4.08 -13.69
C PRO A 17 -1.76 -5.28 -13.97
N ASN A 18 -1.37 -6.47 -13.51
CA ASN A 18 -2.21 -7.64 -13.63
C ASN A 18 -3.50 -7.41 -12.82
N GLU A 19 -4.65 -7.49 -13.49
CA GLU A 19 -5.98 -7.23 -12.90
C GLU A 19 -6.36 -8.25 -11.83
N PHE A 20 -5.64 -9.38 -11.74
CA PHE A 20 -5.82 -10.42 -10.72
C PHE A 20 -4.90 -10.27 -9.51
N ASN A 21 -4.02 -9.27 -9.48
CA ASN A 21 -3.25 -8.99 -8.28
C ASN A 21 -4.17 -8.52 -7.16
N LEU A 22 -3.87 -8.93 -5.93
CA LEU A 22 -4.63 -8.58 -4.73
C LEU A 22 -3.87 -7.51 -3.96
N VAL A 23 -4.58 -6.49 -3.50
CA VAL A 23 -4.06 -5.48 -2.58
C VAL A 23 -4.63 -5.78 -1.20
N TRP A 24 -3.77 -6.20 -0.30
CA TRP A 24 -4.06 -6.43 1.10
C TRP A 24 -3.84 -5.13 1.86
N VAL A 25 -4.82 -4.75 2.68
CA VAL A 25 -4.75 -3.57 3.53
C VAL A 25 -5.18 -4.00 4.92
N ASP A 26 -4.35 -3.67 5.90
CA ASP A 26 -4.65 -3.82 7.32
C ASP A 26 -4.53 -2.46 8.00
N MET A 27 -5.44 -2.18 8.92
CA MET A 27 -5.58 -0.85 9.53
C MET A 27 -5.97 -0.97 10.99
N GLU A 28 -5.35 -0.12 11.81
CA GLU A 28 -5.70 0.06 13.21
C GLU A 28 -6.33 1.44 13.41
N MET A 29 -7.34 1.53 14.28
CA MET A 29 -8.13 2.75 14.52
C MET A 29 -8.30 3.02 16.01
N THR A 30 -8.65 4.25 16.38
CA THR A 30 -8.98 4.62 17.77
C THR A 30 -10.28 4.00 18.28
N GLY A 31 -11.15 3.52 17.38
CA GLY A 31 -12.44 2.93 17.72
C GLY A 31 -13.21 2.46 16.47
N LEU A 32 -14.53 2.27 16.62
CA LEU A 32 -15.41 1.67 15.61
C LEU A 32 -16.37 2.67 14.94
N ASP A 33 -16.34 3.95 15.32
CA ASP A 33 -17.19 5.01 14.73
C ASP A 33 -16.40 5.84 13.70
N PRO A 34 -16.58 5.64 12.39
CA PRO A 34 -15.78 6.32 11.37
C PRO A 34 -15.93 7.84 11.34
N ASP A 35 -17.04 8.39 11.85
CA ASP A 35 -17.25 9.83 11.86
C ASP A 35 -16.33 10.49 12.92
N ASN A 36 -16.10 9.80 14.02
CA ASN A 36 -15.37 10.32 15.18
C ASN A 36 -13.95 9.75 15.33
N ASP A 37 -13.77 8.47 15.07
CA ASP A 37 -12.51 7.74 15.21
C ASP A 37 -11.54 7.99 14.06
N ARG A 38 -10.26 7.74 14.34
CA ARG A 38 -9.16 8.03 13.42
C ARG A 38 -8.26 6.82 13.27
N ILE A 39 -7.62 6.74 12.11
CA ILE A 39 -6.62 5.70 11.79
C ILE A 39 -5.33 6.02 12.55
N ILE A 40 -4.75 5.02 13.19
CA ILE A 40 -3.45 5.09 13.88
C ILE A 40 -2.38 4.26 13.18
N GLU A 41 -2.75 3.28 12.36
CA GLU A 41 -1.81 2.51 11.52
C GLU A 41 -2.41 2.11 10.17
N VAL A 42 -1.57 2.04 9.13
CA VAL A 42 -1.91 1.33 7.89
C VAL A 42 -0.71 0.55 7.35
N ALA A 43 -0.96 -0.68 6.94
CA ALA A 43 -0.02 -1.55 6.25
C ALA A 43 -0.63 -2.08 4.94
N VAL A 44 0.20 -2.23 3.90
CA VAL A 44 -0.24 -2.69 2.58
C VAL A 44 0.71 -3.75 2.04
N VAL A 45 0.16 -4.80 1.43
CA VAL A 45 0.92 -5.82 0.68
C VAL A 45 0.22 -6.12 -0.63
N VAL A 46 0.98 -6.34 -1.70
CA VAL A 46 0.45 -6.78 -3.00
C VAL A 46 0.85 -8.23 -3.24
N THR A 47 -0.12 -9.09 -3.55
CA THR A 47 0.13 -10.48 -3.93
C THR A 47 -0.39 -10.80 -5.33
N ASP A 48 0.09 -11.90 -5.92
CA ASP A 48 -0.59 -12.53 -7.06
C ASP A 48 -1.82 -13.35 -6.61
N SER A 49 -2.49 -13.98 -7.56
CA SER A 49 -3.67 -14.83 -7.32
C SER A 49 -3.39 -16.12 -6.54
N HIS A 50 -2.11 -16.49 -6.39
CA HIS A 50 -1.66 -17.65 -5.61
C HIS A 50 -1.09 -17.23 -4.25
N LEU A 51 -1.29 -15.96 -3.86
CA LEU A 51 -0.84 -15.37 -2.60
C LEU A 51 0.69 -15.22 -2.47
N ASN A 52 1.43 -15.26 -3.59
CA ASN A 52 2.85 -14.91 -3.55
C ASN A 52 3.00 -13.39 -3.42
N ILE A 53 3.85 -12.92 -2.50
CA ILE A 53 4.13 -11.50 -2.31
C ILE A 53 4.86 -10.95 -3.54
N LEU A 54 4.28 -9.89 -4.13
CA LEU A 54 4.86 -9.14 -5.25
C LEU A 54 5.53 -7.85 -4.78
N ALA A 55 4.97 -7.21 -3.76
CA ALA A 55 5.52 -6.00 -3.15
C ALA A 55 4.98 -5.81 -1.74
N GLU A 56 5.83 -5.26 -0.87
CA GLU A 56 5.42 -4.73 0.43
C GLU A 56 5.30 -3.21 0.33
N GLY A 57 4.15 -2.69 0.72
CA GLY A 57 3.93 -1.26 0.87
C GLY A 57 4.58 -0.72 2.14
N PRO A 58 4.57 0.61 2.32
CA PRO A 58 5.01 1.20 3.58
C PRO A 58 4.07 0.79 4.73
N VAL A 59 4.66 0.71 5.93
CA VAL A 59 3.91 0.66 7.20
C VAL A 59 3.98 2.04 7.82
N PHE A 60 2.81 2.64 8.04
CA PHE A 60 2.72 3.97 8.62
C PHE A 60 2.04 3.93 9.97
N ALA A 61 2.76 4.34 11.02
CA ALA A 61 2.14 4.83 12.23
C ALA A 61 1.70 6.29 12.01
N ILE A 62 0.41 6.55 12.17
CA ILE A 62 -0.20 7.86 11.93
C ILE A 62 -0.44 8.53 13.28
N HIS A 63 0.22 9.66 13.48
CA HIS A 63 0.06 10.44 14.70
C HIS A 63 -1.38 10.94 14.86
N GLN A 64 -1.94 10.72 16.05
CA GLN A 64 -3.17 11.35 16.53
C GLN A 64 -2.86 12.12 17.82
N SER A 65 -3.69 13.13 18.13
CA SER A 65 -3.52 13.90 19.38
C SER A 65 -3.76 13.03 20.61
N ASP A 66 -3.09 13.34 21.72
CA ASP A 66 -3.30 12.68 23.02
C ASP A 66 -4.80 12.60 23.38
N ALA A 67 -5.57 13.68 23.18
CA ALA A 67 -7.01 13.68 23.46
C ALA A 67 -7.82 12.64 22.65
N ALA A 68 -7.35 12.27 21.46
CA ALA A 68 -8.00 11.24 20.64
C ALA A 68 -7.59 9.83 21.12
N LEU A 69 -6.34 9.66 21.54
CA LEU A 69 -5.82 8.40 22.09
C LEU A 69 -6.41 8.11 23.48
N ASP A 70 -6.54 9.14 24.32
CA ASP A 70 -7.14 9.05 25.66
C ASP A 70 -8.65 8.75 25.59
N GLY A 71 -9.28 8.99 24.44
CA GLY A 71 -10.70 8.71 24.19
C GLY A 71 -10.98 7.28 23.73
N MET A 72 -9.95 6.46 23.53
CA MET A 72 -10.10 5.05 23.13
C MET A 72 -10.75 4.24 24.26
N ASP A 73 -11.63 3.31 23.90
CA ASP A 73 -12.25 2.39 24.87
C ASP A 73 -11.21 1.48 25.51
N ALA A 74 -11.47 1.05 26.74
CA ALA A 74 -10.71 -0.02 27.35
C ALA A 74 -11.03 -1.34 26.63
N TRP A 75 -10.00 -1.96 26.08
CA TRP A 75 -10.03 -3.33 25.55
C TRP A 75 -10.56 -4.38 26.54
#